data_AF-T1A3F7-F1
#
_entry.id   AF-T1A3F7-F1
#
_cell.length_a   1.000
_cell.length_b   1.000
_cell.length_c   1.000
_cell.angle_alpha   90.00
_cell.angle_beta   90.00
_cell.angle_gamma   90.00
#
_symmetry.space_group_name_H-M   'P 1'
#
loop_
_entity.id
_entity.type
_entity.pdbx_description
1 polymer ?
#
loop_
_entity_poly.entity_id
_entity_poly.type
_entity_poly.pdbx_seq_one_letter_code
_entity_poly.pdbx_strand_id
1 'polypeptide(L)' 'NADAAVARLLAIRRGTACLTIERNTWRDEQRITHVRLIYPCDQHRLVARFRYRPI' A
#
# COMPACT_ATOMS: atom_id res chain seq x y z
N ASN A 1 8.76 4.16 -6.81
CA ASN A 1 8.86 3.38 -8.08
C ASN A 1 9.33 1.96 -7.78
N ALA A 2 8.92 0.98 -8.58
CA ALA A 2 9.28 -0.42 -8.39
C ALA A 2 10.80 -0.63 -8.46
N ASP A 3 11.37 -1.20 -7.40
CA ASP A 3 12.74 -1.70 -7.39
C ASP A 3 12.86 -3.01 -8.19
N ALA A 4 14.05 -3.59 -8.25
CA ALA A 4 14.29 -4.82 -9.01
C ALA A 4 13.47 -6.03 -8.51
N ALA A 5 13.27 -6.16 -7.19
CA ALA A 5 12.54 -7.29 -6.62
C ALA A 5 11.04 -7.15 -6.88
N VAL A 6 10.50 -5.96 -6.63
CA VAL A 6 9.08 -5.63 -6.89
C VAL A 6 8.76 -5.74 -8.37
N ALA A 7 9.62 -5.21 -9.24
CA ALA A 7 9.43 -5.27 -10.68
C ALA A 7 9.35 -6.72 -11.20
N ARG A 8 10.20 -7.60 -10.67
CA ARG A 8 10.19 -9.03 -11.00
C ARG A 8 8.90 -9.71 -10.51
N LEU A 9 8.52 -9.49 -9.26
CA LEU A 9 7.34 -10.14 -8.66
C LEU A 9 6.02 -9.71 -9.33
N LEU A 10 5.94 -8.45 -9.76
CA LEU A 10 4.76 -7.88 -10.40
C LEU A 10 4.81 -7.97 -11.94
N ALA A 11 5.86 -8.54 -12.52
CA ALA A 11 6.08 -8.62 -13.97
C ALA A 11 5.95 -7.27 -14.70
N ILE A 12 6.57 -6.23 -14.14
CA ILE A 12 6.60 -4.86 -14.69
C ILE A 12 8.03 -4.39 -14.92
N ARG A 13 8.21 -3.31 -15.69
CA ARG A 13 9.52 -2.68 -15.86
C ARG A 13 10.03 -2.12 -14.52
N ARG A 14 11.33 -2.28 -14.24
CA ARG A 14 11.98 -1.57 -13.13
C ARG A 14 11.79 -0.06 -13.28
N GLY A 15 11.45 0.60 -12.18
CA GLY A 15 11.17 2.03 -12.17
C GLY A 15 9.73 2.40 -12.54
N THR A 16 8.86 1.42 -12.88
CA THR A 16 7.42 1.67 -13.04
C THR A 16 6.86 2.32 -11.78
N ALA A 17 6.00 3.33 -11.96
CA ALA A 17 5.31 3.98 -10.85
C ALA A 17 4.33 2.99 -10.19
N CYS A 18 4.32 2.96 -8.86
CA CYS A 18 3.45 2.08 -8.08
C CYS A 18 2.84 2.84 -6.92
N LEU A 19 1.61 2.50 -6.58
CA LEU A 19 0.98 2.89 -5.32
C LEU A 19 1.44 1.90 -4.24
N THR A 20 2.09 2.41 -3.20
CA THR A 20 2.51 1.61 -2.05
C THR A 20 1.69 2.01 -0.82
N ILE A 21 1.10 1.04 -0.12
CA ILE A 21 0.38 1.23 1.13
C ILE A 21 1.05 0.40 2.22
N GLU A 22 1.47 1.05 3.29
CA GLU A 22 1.92 0.36 4.51
C GLU A 22 0.77 0.28 5.51
N ARG A 23 0.53 -0.93 6.03
CA ARG A 23 -0.54 -1.20 7.00
C ARG A 23 0.04 -1.91 8.21
N ASN A 24 -0.11 -1.28 9.35
CA ASN A 24 0.00 -1.95 10.65
C ASN A 24 -1.41 -2.27 11.14
N THR A 25 -1.58 -3.47 11.68
CA THR A 25 -2.81 -3.85 12.37
C THR A 25 -2.44 -4.13 13.82
N TRP A 26 -3.26 -3.62 14.74
CA TRP A 26 -3.02 -3.64 16.17
C TRP A 26 -4.16 -4.34 16.89
N ARG A 27 -3.84 -4.99 18.00
CA ARG A 27 -4.78 -5.44 19.01
C ARG A 27 -4.34 -4.79 20.31
N ASP A 28 -5.13 -3.88 20.82
CA ASP A 28 -4.74 -2.97 21.90
C ASP A 28 -3.39 -2.30 21.54
N GLU A 29 -2.44 -2.28 22.47
CA GLU A 29 -1.09 -1.73 22.27
C GLU A 29 -0.17 -2.66 21.47
N GLN A 30 -0.59 -3.90 21.16
CA GLN A 30 0.26 -4.87 20.47
C GLN A 30 0.03 -4.84 18.95
N ARG A 31 1.12 -4.61 18.19
CA ARG A 31 1.08 -4.76 16.72
C ARG A 31 1.00 -6.24 16.36
N ILE A 32 -0.09 -6.64 15.69
CA ILE A 32 -0.32 -8.03 15.28
C ILE A 32 0.16 -8.33 13.86
N THR A 33 0.12 -7.36 12.94
CA THR A 33 0.66 -7.54 11.58
C THR A 33 1.25 -6.26 11.03
N HIS A 34 2.27 -6.39 10.18
CA HIS A 34 2.79 -5.34 9.33
C HIS A 34 2.82 -5.86 7.90
N VAL A 35 2.27 -5.10 6.95
CA VAL A 35 2.33 -5.43 5.52
C VAL A 35 2.61 -4.20 4.68
N ARG A 36 3.29 -4.41 3.55
CA ARG A 36 3.41 -3.44 2.46
C ARG A 36 2.70 -3.99 1.23
N LEU A 37 1.63 -3.32 0.83
CA LEU A 37 0.87 -3.60 -0.38
C LEU A 37 1.43 -2.71 -1.50
N ILE A 38 1.73 -3.30 -2.66
CA ILE A 38 2.29 -2.57 -3.80
C ILE A 38 1.43 -2.88 -5.03
N TYR A 39 0.86 -1.82 -5.62
CA TYR A 39 0.01 -1.91 -6.79
C TYR A 39 0.66 -1.19 -7.97
N PRO A 40 0.85 -1.83 -9.13
CA PRO A 40 1.42 -1.19 -10.30
C PRO A 40 0.37 -0.34 -11.04
N CYS A 41 0.80 0.81 -11.57
CA CYS A 41 0.00 1.67 -12.45
C CYS A 41 -1.40 1.99 -11.90
N ASP A 42 -2.43 1.83 -12.73
CA ASP A 42 -3.84 2.15 -12.51
C ASP A 42 -4.66 0.96 -12.01
N GLN A 43 -4.02 -0.16 -11.65
CA GLN A 43 -4.72 -1.35 -11.19
C GLN A 43 -5.54 -1.11 -9.92
N HIS A 44 -5.14 -0.14 -9.09
CA HIS A 44 -5.83 0.21 -7.85
C HIS A 44 -5.82 1.72 -7.63
N ARG A 45 -6.90 2.21 -7.02
CA ARG A 45 -7.02 3.60 -6.56
C ARG A 45 -7.43 3.61 -5.09
N LEU A 46 -6.71 4.38 -4.28
CA LEU A 46 -7.13 4.65 -2.91
C LEU A 46 -8.14 5.81 -2.92
N VAL A 47 -9.36 5.54 -2.47
CA VAL A 47 -10.45 6.52 -2.34
C VAL A 47 -11.00 6.49 -0.93
N ALA A 48 -11.31 7.65 -0.37
CA ALA A 48 -11.91 7.77 0.95
C ALA A 48 -12.88 8.95 0.98
N ARG A 49 -13.98 8.79 1.72
CA ARG A 49 -14.91 9.87 2.05
C ARG A 49 -14.94 10.03 3.56
N PHE A 50 -14.56 11.20 4.03
CA PHE A 50 -14.55 11.53 5.45
C PHE A 50 -15.81 12.33 5.79
N ARG A 51 -16.33 12.12 7.00
CA ARG A 51 -17.36 12.96 7.60
C ARG A 51 -16.81 13.50 8.90
N TYR A 52 -17.10 14.77 9.19
CA TYR A 52 -16.75 15.35 10.48
C TYR A 52 -17.47 14.59 11.59
N ARG A 53 -16.71 14.17 12.61
CA ARG A 53 -17.25 13.80 13.92
C ARG A 53 -16.67 14.78 14.94
N PRO A 54 -17.51 15.54 15.66
CA PRO A 54 -17.03 16.31 16.80
C PRO A 54 -16.52 15.36 17.89
N ILE A 55 -15.47 15.80 18.58
CA ILE A 55 -14.88 15.14 19.75
C ILE A 55 -15.81 15.32 20.94
#